data_AF-Q5M6S8-F1
#
_entry.id   AF-Q5M6S8-F1
#
_cell.length_a   1.000
_cell.length_b   1.000
_cell.length_c   1.000
_cell.angle_alpha   90.00
_cell.angle_beta   90.00
_cell.angle_gamma   90.00
#
_symmetry.space_group_name_H-M   'P 1'
#
loop_
_entity.id
_entity.type
_entity.pdbx_description
1 polymer ?
#
loop_
_entity_poly.entity_id
_entity_poly.type
_entity_poly.pdbx_seq_one_letter_code
_entity_poly.pdbx_strand_id
1 'polypeptide(L)'
;MYHIVFNSSNEYIENLSVLMYSIIINTNKSNTKKYCFHILSSNINDNTCKKLTLLEKELSSIYPSEIKIYHINDNLFYDYNIPKHEGSYNAYLRLMLASILSKDIKKCLYLDVDMLVLGDISELFDLDLKDKVFAAVFILKHPWPNLNSKDSSEIFYIYGSHFNSGLMLINLDAWREKNIESRSLSFIKNYYVPYAVDEYVLNAILSKDDIFSLKLEWNFLIGFRRLYLNNDLFFNKEEGDKYKIICYSKEEFEKAFKKIKILHYTYLYMPKPWENVYSFIDDDYNLVYYEFYDAWWDMALKTPIYGEHFAKKKREYEKKSLLTYAQAMSKKIKALEKKTIENNVFMKECLTNGACDRVKNHLNYKIGRVLIDNFTVLKILLIPFKLIYVIMIHKISSFIYKILMQNNPSLKLLPLEKYADYEEAMRIKSFFSYRLGKLFLKNPLSFLFKIKTIKKGNK
;
A
#
# COMPACT_ATOMS: atom_id res chain seq x y z
N MET A 1 25.50 1.48 -27.88
CA MET A 1 25.55 1.64 -26.41
C MET A 1 24.19 1.25 -25.86
N TYR A 2 24.14 0.58 -24.72
CA TYR A 2 22.91 0.28 -23.99
C TYR A 2 22.72 1.33 -22.89
N HIS A 3 21.73 2.20 -23.03
CA HIS A 3 21.45 3.27 -22.08
C HIS A 3 20.47 2.78 -21.02
N ILE A 4 20.91 2.70 -19.77
CA ILE A 4 20.08 2.29 -18.63
C ILE A 4 19.89 3.49 -17.72
N VAL A 5 18.67 3.76 -17.29
CA VAL A 5 18.31 4.95 -16.52
C VAL A 5 17.73 4.52 -15.19
N PHE A 6 18.19 5.16 -14.11
CA PHE A 6 17.71 4.95 -12.76
C PHE A 6 17.39 6.29 -12.11
N ASN A 7 16.40 6.30 -11.22
CA ASN A 7 16.25 7.38 -10.25
C ASN A 7 16.70 6.85 -8.90
N SER A 8 17.58 7.55 -8.22
CA SER A 8 18.03 7.13 -6.89
C SER A 8 18.25 8.31 -5.98
N SER A 9 17.92 8.16 -4.71
CA SER A 9 18.48 9.03 -3.68
C SER A 9 19.84 8.48 -3.24
N ASN A 10 20.56 9.26 -2.45
CA ASN A 10 21.84 8.85 -1.88
C ASN A 10 21.77 7.53 -1.08
N GLU A 11 20.68 7.31 -0.35
CA GLU A 11 20.47 6.16 0.53
C GLU A 11 20.31 4.84 -0.25
N TYR A 12 19.82 4.90 -1.48
CA TYR A 12 19.59 3.73 -2.33
C TYR A 12 20.77 3.41 -3.27
N ILE A 13 21.84 4.22 -3.28
CA ILE A 13 22.98 3.98 -4.19
C ILE A 13 23.68 2.65 -3.90
N GLU A 14 23.76 2.22 -2.65
CA GLU A 14 24.30 0.90 -2.33
C GLU A 14 23.46 -0.21 -2.97
N ASN A 15 22.12 -0.10 -2.95
CA ASN A 15 21.23 -1.08 -3.55
C ASN A 15 21.28 -1.02 -5.08
N LEU A 16 21.31 0.18 -5.65
CA LEU A 16 21.49 0.38 -7.09
C LEU A 16 22.83 -0.20 -7.59
N SER A 17 23.89 -0.18 -6.77
CA SER A 17 25.16 -0.83 -7.12
C SER A 17 25.01 -2.34 -7.32
N VAL A 18 24.15 -3.00 -6.53
CA VAL A 18 23.82 -4.43 -6.69
C VAL A 18 23.09 -4.67 -8.00
N LEU A 19 22.15 -3.80 -8.36
CA LEU A 19 21.44 -3.89 -9.64
C LEU A 19 22.39 -3.71 -10.83
N MET A 20 23.23 -2.66 -10.84
CA MET A 20 24.23 -2.44 -11.89
C MET A 20 25.21 -3.62 -12.00
N TYR A 21 25.68 -4.14 -10.87
CA TYR A 21 26.55 -5.32 -10.86
C TYR A 21 25.82 -6.54 -11.44
N SER A 22 24.56 -6.78 -11.05
CA SER A 22 23.73 -7.88 -11.55
C SER A 22 23.49 -7.82 -13.06
N ILE A 23 23.38 -6.61 -13.64
CA ILE A 23 23.32 -6.40 -15.09
C ILE A 23 24.63 -6.87 -15.75
N ILE A 24 25.77 -6.41 -15.22
CA ILE A 24 27.10 -6.65 -15.80
C ILE A 24 27.50 -8.13 -15.78
N ILE A 25 27.21 -8.85 -14.69
CA ILE A 25 27.49 -10.28 -14.54
C ILE A 25 26.60 -11.15 -15.43
N ASN A 26 25.33 -10.78 -15.62
CA ASN A 26 24.39 -11.58 -16.43
C ASN A 26 24.36 -11.20 -17.92
N THR A 27 25.17 -10.22 -18.35
CA THR A 27 25.27 -9.85 -19.76
C THR A 27 26.02 -10.90 -20.58
N ASN A 28 25.51 -11.24 -21.77
CA ASN A 28 26.24 -12.07 -22.72
C ASN A 28 27.53 -11.36 -23.19
N LYS A 29 28.67 -11.96 -22.87
CA LYS A 29 30.00 -11.41 -23.17
C LYS A 29 30.35 -11.40 -24.66
N SER A 30 29.56 -12.05 -25.52
CA SER A 30 29.73 -11.92 -26.97
C SER A 30 29.24 -10.57 -27.52
N ASN A 31 28.49 -9.80 -26.73
CA ASN A 31 28.03 -8.47 -27.11
C ASN A 31 29.19 -7.46 -27.13
N THR A 32 29.19 -6.56 -28.11
CA THR A 32 30.22 -5.52 -28.28
C THR A 32 29.77 -4.13 -27.82
N LYS A 33 28.47 -3.94 -27.55
CA LYS A 33 27.92 -2.65 -27.12
C LYS A 33 28.17 -2.43 -25.63
N LYS A 34 28.81 -1.31 -25.26
CA LYS A 34 28.99 -0.90 -23.86
C LYS A 34 27.69 -0.44 -23.20
N TYR A 35 27.58 -0.58 -21.87
CA TYR A 35 26.52 0.03 -21.07
C TYR A 35 26.84 1.47 -20.68
N CYS A 36 25.80 2.29 -20.54
CA CYS A 36 25.87 3.61 -19.92
C CYS A 36 24.75 3.69 -18.87
N PHE A 37 25.15 3.76 -17.61
CA PHE A 37 24.26 3.85 -16.46
C PHE A 37 24.02 5.32 -16.12
N HIS A 38 22.83 5.82 -16.39
CA HIS A 38 22.40 7.19 -16.09
C HIS A 38 21.69 7.20 -14.73
N ILE A 39 22.26 7.89 -13.74
CA ILE A 39 21.69 8.03 -12.40
C ILE A 39 21.13 9.43 -12.27
N LEU A 40 19.81 9.55 -12.24
CA LEU A 40 19.09 10.81 -12.00
C LEU A 40 18.86 10.97 -10.50
N SER A 41 19.30 12.08 -9.92
CA SER A 41 19.16 12.27 -8.48
C SER A 41 19.15 13.74 -8.09
N SER A 42 18.36 14.07 -7.07
CA SER A 42 18.39 15.39 -6.44
C SER A 42 19.36 15.52 -5.27
N ASN A 43 19.90 14.42 -4.73
CA ASN A 43 20.58 14.46 -3.42
C ASN A 43 21.79 13.53 -3.21
N ILE A 44 22.59 13.21 -4.24
CA ILE A 44 23.85 12.44 -4.07
C ILE A 44 24.97 13.31 -3.49
N ASN A 45 25.64 12.82 -2.45
CA ASN A 45 26.79 13.49 -1.85
C ASN A 45 28.14 13.08 -2.48
N ASP A 46 29.17 13.90 -2.24
CA ASP A 46 30.52 13.71 -2.82
C ASP A 46 31.17 12.38 -2.49
N ASN A 47 30.94 11.86 -1.27
CA ASN A 47 31.49 10.56 -0.87
C ASN A 47 30.88 9.42 -1.69
N THR A 48 29.58 9.49 -1.93
CA THR A 48 28.88 8.55 -2.80
C THR A 48 29.31 8.70 -4.26
N CYS A 49 29.51 9.91 -4.77
CA CYS A 49 30.09 10.13 -6.10
C CYS A 49 31.47 9.48 -6.25
N LYS A 50 32.37 9.62 -5.27
CA LYS A 50 33.69 8.96 -5.26
C LYS A 50 33.57 7.44 -5.33
N LYS A 51 32.66 6.85 -4.55
CA LYS A 51 32.40 5.40 -4.58
C LYS A 51 31.85 4.94 -5.93
N LEU A 52 30.97 5.73 -6.56
CA LEU A 52 30.45 5.45 -7.90
C LEU A 52 31.56 5.49 -8.96
N THR A 53 32.50 6.43 -8.89
CA THR A 53 33.66 6.45 -9.79
C THR A 53 34.55 5.21 -9.64
N LEU A 54 34.74 4.73 -8.41
CA LEU A 54 35.48 3.47 -8.18
C LEU A 54 34.69 2.27 -8.72
N LEU A 55 33.38 2.22 -8.45
CA LEU A 55 32.51 1.18 -8.94
C LEU A 55 32.49 1.11 -10.47
N GLU A 56 32.44 2.25 -11.16
CA GLU A 56 32.53 2.31 -12.62
C GLU A 56 33.77 1.58 -13.14
N LYS A 57 34.95 1.84 -12.55
CA LYS A 57 36.21 1.20 -12.95
C LYS A 57 36.14 -0.31 -12.78
N GLU A 58 35.64 -0.77 -11.63
CA GLU A 58 35.48 -2.20 -11.33
C GLU A 58 34.50 -2.87 -12.30
N LEU A 59 33.33 -2.28 -12.55
CA LEU A 59 32.34 -2.81 -13.48
C LEU A 59 32.87 -2.84 -14.93
N SER A 60 33.55 -1.77 -15.36
CA SER A 60 34.10 -1.65 -16.71
C SER A 60 35.21 -2.68 -16.98
N SER A 61 35.90 -3.15 -15.94
CA SER A 61 36.86 -4.24 -16.04
C SER A 61 36.20 -5.61 -16.33
N ILE A 62 34.93 -5.78 -15.99
CA ILE A 62 34.16 -7.02 -16.18
C ILE A 62 33.37 -6.99 -17.51
N TYR A 63 32.83 -5.84 -17.88
CA TYR A 63 32.18 -5.58 -19.15
C TYR A 63 32.17 -4.07 -19.43
N PRO A 64 32.42 -3.61 -20.67
CA PRO A 64 32.49 -2.19 -20.97
C PRO A 64 31.28 -1.40 -20.46
N SER A 65 31.50 -0.49 -19.51
CA SER A 65 30.46 0.33 -18.90
C SER A 65 30.96 1.69 -18.44
N GLU A 66 30.04 2.67 -18.38
CA GLU A 66 30.26 3.99 -17.78
C GLU A 66 29.07 4.40 -16.90
N ILE A 67 29.30 5.24 -15.89
CA ILE A 67 28.29 5.79 -14.98
C ILE A 67 28.22 7.30 -15.15
N LYS A 68 27.02 7.83 -15.43
CA LYS A 68 26.74 9.27 -15.54
C LYS A 68 25.77 9.68 -14.45
N ILE A 69 26.18 10.62 -13.61
CA ILE A 69 25.37 11.18 -12.54
C ILE A 69 24.78 12.51 -13.01
N TYR A 70 23.47 12.67 -12.89
CA TYR A 70 22.76 13.90 -13.19
C TYR A 70 22.22 14.47 -11.88
N HIS A 71 22.81 15.59 -11.44
CA HIS A 71 22.36 16.34 -10.28
C HIS A 71 21.19 17.24 -10.68
N ILE A 72 19.99 16.87 -10.24
CA ILE A 72 18.75 17.56 -10.59
C ILE A 72 18.35 18.51 -9.46
N ASN A 73 18.12 19.77 -9.79
CA ASN A 73 17.67 20.76 -8.83
C ASN A 73 16.15 20.66 -8.64
N ASP A 74 15.71 20.53 -7.38
CA ASP A 74 14.29 20.52 -6.99
C ASP A 74 13.50 21.74 -7.51
N ASN A 75 14.17 22.87 -7.78
CA ASN A 75 13.55 24.08 -8.35
C ASN A 75 12.76 23.82 -9.63
N LEU A 76 13.19 22.83 -10.41
CA LEU A 76 12.50 22.38 -11.60
C LEU A 76 11.02 22.06 -11.33
N PHE A 77 10.68 21.53 -10.16
CA PHE A 77 9.31 21.12 -9.82
C PHE A 77 8.49 22.25 -9.21
N TYR A 78 9.14 23.23 -8.57
CA TYR A 78 8.46 24.43 -8.06
C TYR A 78 7.88 25.26 -9.19
N ASP A 79 8.59 25.39 -10.31
CA ASP A 79 8.13 26.11 -11.50
C ASP A 79 6.84 25.53 -12.08
N TYR A 80 6.61 24.22 -11.90
CA TYR A 80 5.38 23.53 -12.31
C TYR A 80 4.32 23.42 -11.21
N ASN A 81 4.59 23.95 -10.01
CA ASN A 81 3.75 23.80 -8.82
C ASN A 81 3.42 22.33 -8.50
N ILE A 82 4.41 21.45 -8.67
CA ILE A 82 4.26 20.02 -8.40
C ILE A 82 4.52 19.78 -6.90
N PRO A 83 3.59 19.13 -6.18
CA PRO A 83 3.81 18.79 -4.78
C PRO A 83 4.87 17.69 -4.66
N LYS A 84 5.58 17.63 -3.53
CA LYS A 84 6.45 16.49 -3.23
C LYS A 84 5.59 15.25 -2.95
N HIS A 85 6.03 14.10 -3.46
CA HIS A 85 5.46 12.81 -3.08
C HIS A 85 6.32 12.20 -1.97
N GLU A 86 5.72 11.91 -0.82
CA GLU A 86 6.44 11.39 0.36
C GLU A 86 7.68 12.22 0.75
N GLY A 87 7.63 13.53 0.52
CA GLY A 87 8.75 14.44 0.82
C GLY A 87 9.88 14.47 -0.21
N SER A 88 9.73 13.81 -1.37
CA SER A 88 10.74 13.78 -2.44
C SER A 88 10.15 14.06 -3.83
N TYR A 89 11.00 14.52 -4.75
CA TYR A 89 10.68 14.63 -6.18
C TYR A 89 11.22 13.47 -7.03
N ASN A 90 11.92 12.50 -6.43
CA ASN A 90 12.59 11.41 -7.16
C ASN A 90 11.64 10.57 -8.04
N ALA A 91 10.39 10.39 -7.62
CA ALA A 91 9.38 9.69 -8.42
C ALA A 91 9.11 10.39 -9.77
N TYR A 92 9.14 11.73 -9.79
CA TYR A 92 8.87 12.51 -11.00
C TYR A 92 10.03 12.52 -11.99
N LEU A 93 11.26 12.25 -11.55
CA LEU A 93 12.43 12.20 -12.44
C LEU A 93 12.25 11.19 -13.58
N ARG A 94 11.45 10.13 -13.37
CA ARG A 94 11.09 9.14 -14.39
C ARG A 94 10.30 9.77 -15.53
N LEU A 95 9.39 10.68 -15.20
CA LEU A 95 8.57 11.39 -16.19
C LEU A 95 9.40 12.39 -17.01
N MET A 96 10.51 12.87 -16.44
CA MET A 96 11.39 13.89 -17.00
C MET A 96 12.64 13.34 -17.68
N LEU A 97 12.82 12.02 -17.74
CA LEU A 97 14.05 11.42 -18.28
C LEU A 97 14.33 11.85 -19.72
N ALA A 98 13.29 12.17 -20.51
CA ALA A 98 13.46 12.57 -21.89
C ALA A 98 14.04 13.99 -22.01
N SER A 99 13.65 14.95 -21.15
CA SER A 99 14.27 16.28 -21.13
C SER A 99 15.68 16.27 -20.53
N ILE A 100 15.95 15.38 -19.58
CA ILE A 100 17.26 15.28 -18.91
C ILE A 100 18.33 14.61 -19.79
N LEU A 101 17.96 13.56 -20.52
CA LEU A 101 18.91 12.84 -21.38
C LEU A 101 19.20 13.60 -22.68
N SER A 102 20.42 13.44 -23.19
CA SER A 102 20.84 14.01 -24.48
C SER A 102 19.86 13.63 -25.60
N LYS A 103 19.60 14.58 -26.50
CA LYS A 103 18.71 14.40 -27.67
C LYS A 103 19.19 13.34 -28.66
N ASP A 104 20.46 12.98 -28.60
CA ASP A 104 21.07 11.93 -29.43
C ASP A 104 20.72 10.52 -28.94
N ILE A 105 20.28 10.38 -27.69
CA ILE A 105 19.84 9.10 -27.13
C ILE A 105 18.39 8.88 -27.56
N LYS A 106 18.15 7.83 -28.35
CA LYS A 106 16.82 7.52 -28.93
C LYS A 106 16.07 6.42 -28.20
N LYS A 107 16.78 5.53 -27.51
CA LYS A 107 16.20 4.41 -26.77
C LYS A 107 16.94 4.22 -25.45
N CYS A 108 16.22 4.02 -24.36
CA CYS A 108 16.80 3.69 -23.06
C CYS A 108 15.93 2.67 -22.31
N LEU A 109 16.52 1.95 -21.35
CA LEU A 109 15.81 1.09 -20.42
C LEU A 109 15.79 1.76 -19.05
N TYR A 110 14.60 2.10 -18.56
CA TYR A 110 14.40 2.51 -17.18
C TYR A 110 14.23 1.29 -16.27
N LEU A 111 14.89 1.30 -15.12
CA LEU A 111 14.75 0.28 -14.07
C LEU A 111 14.62 0.94 -12.69
N ASP A 112 13.76 0.38 -11.83
CA ASP A 112 13.74 0.72 -10.41
C ASP A 112 14.92 0.14 -9.64
N VAL A 113 15.32 0.83 -8.57
CA VAL A 113 16.49 0.49 -7.76
C VAL A 113 16.34 -0.80 -6.96
N ASP A 114 15.11 -1.26 -6.77
CA ASP A 114 14.72 -2.46 -6.02
C ASP A 114 14.49 -3.67 -6.92
N MET A 115 15.31 -3.77 -7.96
CA MET A 115 15.33 -4.90 -8.89
C MET A 115 16.61 -5.73 -8.78
N LEU A 116 16.56 -6.96 -9.27
CA LEU A 116 17.72 -7.82 -9.48
C LEU A 116 17.63 -8.47 -10.87
N VAL A 117 18.66 -8.27 -11.68
CA VAL A 117 18.76 -8.88 -13.01
C VAL A 117 19.37 -10.27 -12.90
N LEU A 118 18.70 -11.25 -13.48
CA LEU A 118 19.06 -12.68 -13.51
C LEU A 118 19.35 -13.20 -14.93
N GLY A 119 19.17 -12.38 -15.95
CA GLY A 119 19.43 -12.75 -17.34
C GLY A 119 19.87 -11.56 -18.19
N ASP A 120 20.28 -11.84 -19.42
CA ASP A 120 20.82 -10.80 -20.30
C ASP A 120 19.74 -9.79 -20.74
N ILE A 121 19.87 -8.55 -20.27
CA ILE A 121 18.94 -7.47 -20.62
C ILE A 121 19.24 -6.84 -21.97
N SER A 122 20.35 -7.19 -22.62
CA SER A 122 20.63 -6.69 -23.97
C SER A 122 19.55 -7.11 -24.96
N GLU A 123 18.93 -8.29 -24.74
CA GLU A 123 17.82 -8.81 -25.54
C GLU A 123 16.65 -7.82 -25.65
N LEU A 124 16.40 -6.99 -24.62
CA LEU A 124 15.36 -5.95 -24.66
C LEU A 124 15.66 -4.87 -25.70
N PHE A 125 16.94 -4.52 -25.91
CA PHE A 125 17.31 -3.44 -26.83
C PHE A 125 17.09 -3.78 -28.31
N ASP A 126 17.07 -5.07 -28.62
CA ASP A 126 16.80 -5.60 -29.96
C ASP A 126 15.31 -5.56 -30.32
N LEU A 127 14.44 -5.27 -29.34
CA LEU A 127 13.02 -5.11 -29.57
C LEU A 127 12.75 -3.86 -30.44
N ASP A 128 12.03 -4.06 -31.54
CA ASP A 128 11.45 -2.98 -32.34
C ASP A 128 10.15 -2.49 -31.70
N LEU A 129 10.18 -1.27 -31.17
CA LEU A 129 9.03 -0.62 -30.54
C LEU A 129 8.09 0.03 -31.57
N LYS A 130 8.49 0.16 -32.84
CA LYS A 130 7.73 0.90 -33.86
C LYS A 130 7.32 2.29 -33.34
N ASP A 131 6.02 2.60 -33.35
CA ASP A 131 5.38 3.84 -32.91
C ASP A 131 4.99 3.83 -31.41
N LYS A 132 5.29 2.75 -30.68
CA LYS A 132 5.00 2.64 -29.25
C LYS A 132 5.94 3.54 -28.45
N VAL A 133 5.39 4.17 -27.41
CA VAL A 133 6.12 5.09 -26.52
C VAL A 133 7.14 4.33 -25.69
N PHE A 134 6.74 3.17 -25.16
CA PHE A 134 7.62 2.26 -24.44
C PHE A 134 7.08 0.84 -24.43
N ALA A 135 7.92 -0.09 -24.02
CA ALA A 135 7.57 -1.45 -23.64
C ALA A 135 7.55 -1.59 -22.12
N ALA A 136 6.51 -2.21 -21.56
CA ALA A 136 6.37 -2.47 -20.12
C ALA A 136 5.59 -3.77 -19.87
N VAL A 137 5.61 -4.26 -18.62
CA VAL A 137 4.87 -5.47 -18.23
C VAL A 137 3.51 -5.08 -17.65
N PHE A 138 2.44 -5.53 -18.29
CA PHE A 138 1.08 -5.44 -17.76
C PHE A 138 0.90 -6.42 -16.61
N ILE A 139 0.44 -5.96 -15.45
CA ILE A 139 0.28 -6.78 -14.24
C ILE A 139 -1.19 -6.97 -13.92
N LEU A 140 -1.94 -5.88 -13.68
CA LEU A 140 -3.33 -5.98 -13.25
C LEU A 140 -4.28 -6.01 -14.43
N LYS A 141 -5.28 -6.87 -14.36
CA LYS A 141 -6.31 -7.01 -15.40
C LYS A 141 -7.19 -5.75 -15.49
N HIS A 142 -7.44 -5.14 -14.34
CA HIS A 142 -8.31 -3.98 -14.16
C HIS A 142 -7.50 -2.70 -13.95
N PRO A 143 -8.05 -1.54 -14.33
CA PRO A 143 -7.38 -0.27 -14.13
C PRO A 143 -7.36 0.09 -12.65
N TRP A 144 -6.47 1.01 -12.29
CA TRP A 144 -6.53 1.66 -10.99
C TRP A 144 -7.76 2.58 -10.86
N PRO A 145 -8.13 2.95 -9.62
CA PRO A 145 -9.28 3.82 -9.37
C PRO A 145 -9.25 5.14 -10.15
N ASN A 146 -10.43 5.62 -10.52
CA ASN A 146 -10.62 6.92 -11.15
C ASN A 146 -10.15 8.07 -10.24
N LEU A 147 -9.86 9.21 -10.84
CA LEU A 147 -9.26 10.35 -10.16
C LEU A 147 -10.19 11.56 -10.14
N ASN A 148 -10.22 12.26 -9.01
CA ASN A 148 -10.97 13.51 -8.89
C ASN A 148 -10.12 14.68 -9.40
N SER A 149 -10.75 15.56 -10.17
CA SER A 149 -10.20 16.87 -10.50
C SER A 149 -9.98 17.70 -9.23
N LYS A 150 -8.96 18.55 -9.25
CA LYS A 150 -8.68 19.52 -8.18
C LYS A 150 -9.56 20.76 -8.24
N ASP A 151 -9.95 21.17 -9.45
CA ASP A 151 -10.60 22.45 -9.71
C ASP A 151 -12.06 22.30 -10.21
N SER A 152 -12.53 21.07 -10.41
CA SER A 152 -13.89 20.77 -10.87
C SER A 152 -14.46 19.53 -10.17
N SER A 153 -15.77 19.30 -10.32
CA SER A 153 -16.42 18.07 -9.87
C SER A 153 -16.26 16.90 -10.86
N GLU A 154 -15.38 17.04 -11.86
CA GLU A 154 -15.17 16.02 -12.89
C GLU A 154 -14.33 14.86 -12.36
N ILE A 155 -14.63 13.67 -12.88
CA ILE A 155 -13.92 12.44 -12.59
C ILE A 155 -13.18 12.01 -13.86
N PHE A 156 -11.88 11.80 -13.74
CA PHE A 156 -11.09 11.19 -14.80
C PHE A 156 -11.18 9.67 -14.70
N TYR A 157 -11.71 9.06 -15.75
CA TYR A 157 -11.89 7.61 -15.82
C TYR A 157 -10.67 6.95 -16.45
N ILE A 158 -10.12 5.97 -15.74
CA ILE A 158 -8.99 5.16 -16.22
C ILE A 158 -9.53 3.84 -16.76
N TYR A 159 -9.04 3.43 -17.92
CA TYR A 159 -9.55 2.26 -18.64
C TYR A 159 -8.44 1.26 -18.95
N GLY A 160 -8.83 0.01 -19.17
CA GLY A 160 -7.93 -1.04 -19.63
C GLY A 160 -7.16 -1.74 -18.51
N SER A 161 -6.07 -2.40 -18.90
CA SER A 161 -5.19 -3.11 -17.97
C SER A 161 -4.04 -2.22 -17.54
N HIS A 162 -3.50 -2.51 -16.36
CA HIS A 162 -2.48 -1.68 -15.73
C HIS A 162 -1.09 -2.30 -15.86
N PHE A 163 -0.10 -1.51 -16.24
CA PHE A 163 1.31 -1.91 -16.30
C PHE A 163 2.10 -1.35 -15.12
N ASN A 164 3.12 -2.10 -14.70
CA ASN A 164 4.08 -1.61 -13.72
C ASN A 164 5.17 -0.78 -14.43
N SER A 165 5.44 0.43 -13.96
CA SER A 165 6.39 1.36 -14.56
C SER A 165 7.83 1.19 -14.04
N GLY A 166 8.06 0.25 -13.12
CA GLY A 166 9.40 -0.02 -12.60
C GLY A 166 10.38 -0.56 -13.64
N LEU A 167 9.88 -1.14 -14.74
CA LEU A 167 10.67 -1.41 -15.94
C LEU A 167 9.98 -0.83 -17.16
N MET A 168 10.69 0.02 -17.91
CA MET A 168 10.22 0.54 -19.19
C MET A 168 11.36 0.61 -20.20
N LEU A 169 11.22 -0.06 -21.35
CA LEU A 169 12.10 0.20 -22.50
C LEU A 169 11.48 1.32 -23.33
N ILE A 170 12.08 2.50 -23.31
CA ILE A 170 11.48 3.75 -23.77
C ILE A 170 12.01 4.14 -25.13
N ASN A 171 11.10 4.44 -26.06
CA ASN A 171 11.39 5.17 -27.28
C ASN A 171 11.38 6.67 -26.97
N LEU A 172 12.55 7.28 -26.83
CA LEU A 172 12.69 8.67 -26.42
C LEU A 172 12.23 9.64 -27.51
N ASP A 173 12.28 9.26 -28.78
CA ASP A 173 11.74 10.08 -29.86
C ASP A 173 10.21 10.12 -29.76
N ALA A 174 9.54 8.96 -29.65
CA ALA A 174 8.09 8.90 -29.47
C ALA A 174 7.63 9.56 -28.16
N TRP A 175 8.41 9.44 -27.07
CA TRP A 175 8.13 10.12 -25.80
C TRP A 175 8.12 11.64 -25.95
N ARG A 176 9.09 12.19 -26.68
CA ARG A 176 9.19 13.64 -26.97
C ARG A 176 8.07 14.07 -27.93
N GLU A 177 7.86 13.35 -29.02
CA GLU A 177 6.84 13.65 -30.04
C GLU A 177 5.42 13.69 -29.45
N LYS A 178 5.08 12.69 -28.62
CA LYS A 178 3.76 12.61 -27.96
C LYS A 178 3.65 13.46 -26.69
N ASN A 179 4.66 14.27 -26.39
CA ASN A 179 4.68 15.21 -25.25
C ASN A 179 4.35 14.55 -23.90
N ILE A 180 4.88 13.35 -23.66
CA ILE A 180 4.49 12.55 -22.48
C ILE A 180 4.85 13.24 -21.16
N GLU A 181 6.03 13.87 -21.10
CA GLU A 181 6.49 14.61 -19.92
C GLU A 181 5.52 15.74 -19.54
N SER A 182 5.22 16.66 -20.47
CA SER A 182 4.36 17.81 -20.20
C SER A 182 2.91 17.41 -19.93
N ARG A 183 2.40 16.39 -20.63
CA ARG A 183 1.08 15.80 -20.35
C ARG A 183 1.02 15.22 -18.93
N SER A 184 2.07 14.51 -18.50
CA SER A 184 2.16 13.92 -17.17
C SER A 184 2.18 14.99 -16.08
N LEU A 185 3.03 16.01 -16.22
CA LEU A 185 3.11 17.11 -15.25
C LEU A 185 1.81 17.91 -15.17
N SER A 186 1.18 18.20 -16.31
CA SER A 186 -0.14 18.84 -16.37
C SER A 186 -1.21 17.99 -15.68
N PHE A 187 -1.18 16.67 -15.87
CA PHE A 187 -2.11 15.75 -15.21
C PHE A 187 -1.94 15.77 -13.69
N ILE A 188 -0.71 15.68 -13.18
CA ILE A 188 -0.39 15.76 -11.74
C ILE A 188 -0.86 17.09 -11.15
N LYS A 189 -0.70 18.19 -11.89
CA LYS A 189 -1.16 19.51 -11.46
C LYS A 189 -2.68 19.54 -11.27
N ASN A 190 -3.44 18.92 -12.17
CA ASN A 190 -4.91 19.04 -12.25
C ASN A 190 -5.69 17.95 -11.49
N TYR A 191 -5.08 16.81 -11.16
CA TYR A 191 -5.75 15.69 -10.50
C TYR A 191 -5.11 15.30 -9.16
N TYR A 192 -5.91 14.78 -8.22
CA TYR A 192 -5.42 14.21 -6.97
C TYR A 192 -4.91 12.78 -7.18
N VAL A 193 -3.60 12.60 -7.33
CA VAL A 193 -2.98 11.28 -7.49
C VAL A 193 -2.61 10.68 -6.13
N PRO A 194 -3.12 9.49 -5.75
CA PRO A 194 -3.05 9.01 -4.38
C PRO A 194 -1.71 8.35 -3.99
N TYR A 195 -1.07 7.63 -4.91
CA TYR A 195 0.16 6.87 -4.69
C TYR A 195 0.84 6.58 -6.03
N ALA A 196 2.11 6.11 -5.98
CA ALA A 196 2.88 5.67 -7.15
C ALA A 196 2.71 6.63 -8.34
N VAL A 197 2.97 7.92 -8.09
CA VAL A 197 2.40 9.01 -8.89
C VAL A 197 2.74 8.89 -10.38
N ASP A 198 3.97 8.51 -10.69
CA ASP A 198 4.45 8.31 -12.05
C ASP A 198 3.76 7.11 -12.75
N GLU A 199 3.63 5.96 -12.07
CA GLU A 199 2.91 4.78 -12.57
C GLU A 199 1.45 5.13 -12.85
N TYR A 200 0.82 5.85 -11.92
CA TYR A 200 -0.60 6.18 -11.96
C TYR A 200 -0.89 7.10 -13.13
N VAL A 201 -0.07 8.12 -13.30
CA VAL A 201 -0.21 9.12 -14.36
C VAL A 201 0.01 8.49 -15.73
N LEU A 202 1.04 7.65 -15.89
CA LEU A 202 1.28 7.01 -17.19
C LEU A 202 0.16 6.03 -17.56
N ASN A 203 -0.37 5.25 -16.60
CA ASN A 203 -1.54 4.40 -16.82
C ASN A 203 -2.84 5.21 -17.08
N ALA A 204 -2.92 6.47 -16.62
CA ALA A 204 -4.07 7.33 -16.85
C ALA A 204 -4.05 7.99 -18.25
N ILE A 205 -2.89 8.46 -18.71
CA ILE A 205 -2.81 9.29 -19.93
C ILE A 205 -2.50 8.49 -21.20
N LEU A 206 -2.07 7.23 -21.08
CA LEU A 206 -1.71 6.38 -22.23
C LEU A 206 -2.73 5.28 -22.46
N SER A 207 -2.97 4.99 -23.73
CA SER A 207 -3.77 3.83 -24.13
C SER A 207 -2.89 2.59 -24.21
N LYS A 208 -3.52 1.40 -24.21
CA LYS A 208 -2.81 0.14 -24.47
C LYS A 208 -2.12 0.14 -25.84
N ASP A 209 -2.65 0.87 -26.81
CA ASP A 209 -2.06 0.98 -28.15
C ASP A 209 -0.82 1.88 -28.18
N ASP A 210 -0.53 2.63 -27.12
CA ASP A 210 0.73 3.37 -27.00
C ASP A 210 1.87 2.52 -26.45
N ILE A 211 1.58 1.32 -25.94
CA ILE A 211 2.50 0.54 -25.10
C ILE A 211 2.72 -0.84 -25.72
N PHE A 212 3.97 -1.27 -25.80
CA PHE A 212 4.31 -2.64 -26.15
C PHE A 212 4.27 -3.53 -24.89
N SER A 213 3.52 -4.64 -24.94
CA SER A 213 3.42 -5.56 -23.80
C SER A 213 4.60 -6.51 -23.74
N LEU A 214 5.43 -6.37 -22.71
CA LEU A 214 6.48 -7.34 -22.38
C LEU A 214 5.90 -8.56 -21.66
N LYS A 215 6.64 -9.67 -21.71
CA LYS A 215 6.35 -10.88 -20.93
C LYS A 215 6.65 -10.66 -19.44
N LEU A 216 5.89 -11.31 -18.57
CA LEU A 216 6.03 -11.20 -17.10
C LEU A 216 7.44 -11.49 -16.58
N GLU A 217 8.19 -12.36 -17.25
CA GLU A 217 9.57 -12.71 -16.88
C GLU A 217 10.54 -11.52 -16.86
N TRP A 218 10.23 -10.43 -17.59
CA TRP A 218 11.02 -9.21 -17.61
C TRP A 218 10.77 -8.28 -16.42
N ASN A 219 9.67 -8.43 -15.69
CA ASN A 219 9.40 -7.63 -14.49
C ASN A 219 8.54 -8.49 -13.56
N PHE A 220 9.19 -9.44 -12.90
CA PHE A 220 8.50 -10.41 -12.05
C PHE A 220 8.41 -9.85 -10.62
N LEU A 221 7.22 -9.33 -10.26
CA LEU A 221 6.96 -8.76 -8.94
C LEU A 221 6.87 -9.88 -7.90
N ILE A 222 7.89 -10.05 -7.06
CA ILE A 222 7.97 -11.18 -6.14
C ILE A 222 6.84 -11.19 -5.09
N GLY A 223 6.30 -10.01 -4.72
CA GLY A 223 5.13 -9.91 -3.84
C GLY A 223 3.90 -10.67 -4.37
N PHE A 224 3.74 -10.75 -5.69
CA PHE A 224 2.67 -11.53 -6.32
C PHE A 224 2.90 -13.04 -6.15
N ARG A 225 4.14 -13.52 -6.05
CA ARG A 225 4.40 -14.94 -5.74
C ARG A 225 3.85 -15.33 -4.37
N ARG A 226 3.97 -14.45 -3.38
CA ARG A 226 3.42 -14.68 -2.04
C ARG A 226 1.89 -14.76 -2.06
N LEU A 227 1.23 -13.82 -2.73
CA LEU A 227 -0.23 -13.84 -2.92
C LEU A 227 -0.70 -15.10 -3.67
N TYR A 228 0.08 -15.55 -4.64
CA TYR A 228 -0.18 -16.80 -5.34
C TYR A 228 -0.15 -18.01 -4.41
N LEU A 229 0.89 -18.13 -3.57
CA LEU A 229 1.02 -19.25 -2.62
C LEU A 229 -0.13 -19.29 -1.60
N ASN A 230 -0.69 -18.13 -1.26
CA ASN A 230 -1.87 -18.02 -0.41
C ASN A 230 -3.20 -18.24 -1.17
N ASN A 231 -3.16 -18.47 -2.49
CA ASN A 231 -4.29 -18.56 -3.43
C ASN A 231 -5.11 -17.28 -3.63
N ASP A 232 -4.69 -16.14 -3.09
CA ASP A 232 -5.41 -14.86 -3.16
C ASP A 232 -5.43 -14.24 -4.56
N LEU A 233 -4.50 -14.66 -5.42
CA LEU A 233 -4.20 -14.01 -6.70
C LEU A 233 -5.08 -14.48 -7.87
N PHE A 234 -5.56 -15.73 -7.80
CA PHE A 234 -6.36 -16.38 -8.85
C PHE A 234 -7.77 -16.78 -8.39
N PHE A 235 -7.99 -16.89 -7.08
CA PHE A 235 -9.28 -17.31 -6.53
C PHE A 235 -9.77 -16.23 -5.57
N ASN A 236 -10.55 -15.28 -6.10
CA ASN A 236 -11.45 -14.55 -5.22
C ASN A 236 -12.62 -15.51 -4.93
N LYS A 237 -12.65 -16.09 -3.72
CA LYS A 237 -13.55 -17.20 -3.35
C LYS A 237 -15.05 -16.88 -3.49
N GLU A 238 -15.41 -15.62 -3.72
CA GLU A 238 -16.80 -15.17 -3.69
C GLU A 238 -17.46 -15.01 -5.08
N GLU A 239 -16.77 -14.68 -6.19
CA GLU A 239 -17.48 -14.15 -7.38
C GLU A 239 -16.90 -14.42 -8.80
N GLY A 240 -16.09 -15.47 -9.02
CA GLY A 240 -15.69 -15.93 -10.37
C GLY A 240 -14.71 -15.00 -11.16
N ASP A 241 -14.59 -15.22 -12.48
CA ASP A 241 -13.57 -14.63 -13.40
C ASP A 241 -13.57 -13.08 -13.50
N LYS A 242 -14.60 -12.43 -12.96
CA LYS A 242 -14.80 -10.98 -12.94
C LYS A 242 -13.81 -10.26 -12.02
N TYR A 243 -13.20 -10.96 -11.05
CA TYR A 243 -12.26 -10.37 -10.07
C TYR A 243 -10.84 -10.92 -10.18
N LYS A 244 -10.46 -11.47 -11.34
CA LYS A 244 -9.08 -11.88 -11.58
C LYS A 244 -8.17 -10.65 -11.45
N ILE A 245 -7.28 -10.66 -10.45
CA ILE A 245 -6.43 -9.50 -10.12
C ILE A 245 -5.43 -9.23 -11.25
N ILE A 246 -4.84 -10.28 -11.83
CA ILE A 246 -3.76 -10.17 -12.81
C ILE A 246 -4.13 -10.57 -14.24
N CYS A 247 -3.35 -10.09 -15.21
CA CYS A 247 -3.51 -10.42 -16.63
C CYS A 247 -3.27 -11.90 -16.95
N TYR A 248 -2.35 -12.57 -16.24
CA TYR A 248 -1.86 -13.90 -16.59
C TYR A 248 -2.71 -15.02 -15.99
N SER A 249 -2.84 -16.15 -16.69
CA SER A 249 -3.32 -17.42 -16.13
C SER A 249 -2.31 -18.02 -15.13
N LYS A 250 -2.74 -19.00 -14.35
CA LYS A 250 -1.85 -19.76 -13.45
C LYS A 250 -0.69 -20.40 -14.21
N GLU A 251 -0.96 -20.97 -15.37
CA GLU A 251 0.07 -21.61 -16.21
C GLU A 251 1.08 -20.59 -16.75
N GLU A 252 0.63 -19.45 -17.24
CA GLU A 252 1.52 -18.37 -17.71
C GLU A 252 2.38 -17.81 -16.58
N PHE A 253 1.82 -17.63 -15.37
CA PHE A 253 2.55 -17.16 -14.21
C PHE A 253 3.63 -18.16 -13.78
N GLU A 254 3.31 -19.46 -13.71
CA GLU A 254 4.27 -20.53 -13.41
C GLU A 254 5.36 -20.67 -14.49
N LYS A 255 5.01 -20.48 -15.76
CA LYS A 255 5.99 -20.46 -16.86
C LYS A 255 6.94 -19.28 -16.71
N ALA A 256 6.44 -18.08 -16.41
CA ALA A 256 7.25 -16.89 -16.19
C ALA A 256 8.16 -17.04 -14.96
N PHE A 257 7.64 -17.64 -13.87
CA PHE A 257 8.41 -17.90 -12.65
C PHE A 257 9.65 -18.77 -12.90
N LYS A 258 9.56 -19.76 -13.80
CA LYS A 258 10.69 -20.63 -14.16
C LYS A 258 11.73 -19.97 -15.06
N LYS A 259 11.43 -18.79 -15.62
CA LYS A 259 12.25 -18.10 -16.63
C LYS A 259 12.53 -16.65 -16.29
N ILE A 260 12.43 -16.28 -15.02
CA ILE A 260 12.59 -14.90 -14.56
C ILE A 260 13.91 -14.34 -15.08
N LYS A 261 13.82 -13.19 -15.76
CA LYS A 261 14.97 -12.39 -16.23
C LYS A 261 15.26 -11.25 -15.28
N ILE A 262 14.23 -10.65 -14.68
CA ILE A 262 14.37 -9.56 -13.71
C ILE A 262 13.35 -9.76 -12.58
N LEU A 263 13.85 -9.82 -11.35
CA LEU A 263 13.06 -9.79 -10.13
C LEU A 263 12.82 -8.35 -9.69
N HIS A 264 11.60 -8.06 -9.26
CA HIS A 264 11.23 -6.76 -8.73
C HIS A 264 10.71 -6.93 -7.29
N TYR A 265 11.47 -6.39 -6.33
CA TYR A 265 11.19 -6.50 -4.90
C TYR A 265 10.21 -5.43 -4.42
N THR A 266 9.01 -5.34 -5.02
CA THR A 266 7.99 -4.36 -4.60
C THR A 266 7.56 -4.58 -3.13
N TYR A 267 7.13 -3.52 -2.44
CA TYR A 267 6.69 -3.59 -1.03
C TYR A 267 5.35 -4.35 -0.82
N LEU A 268 4.88 -5.10 -1.81
CA LEU A 268 3.60 -5.80 -1.75
C LEU A 268 3.70 -7.03 -0.85
N TYR A 269 3.33 -6.87 0.43
CA TYR A 269 3.36 -7.90 1.49
C TYR A 269 4.74 -8.50 1.80
N MET A 270 5.81 -7.82 1.41
CA MET A 270 7.18 -8.26 1.63
C MET A 270 8.08 -7.05 1.91
N PRO A 271 9.09 -7.20 2.80
CA PRO A 271 10.16 -6.21 2.91
C PRO A 271 11.01 -6.16 1.63
N LYS A 272 12.03 -5.30 1.65
CA LYS A 272 13.15 -5.35 0.71
C LYS A 272 14.21 -6.34 1.21
N PRO A 273 14.99 -6.95 0.31
CA PRO A 273 16.03 -7.91 0.69
C PRO A 273 17.08 -7.38 1.68
N TRP A 274 17.35 -6.07 1.63
CA TRP A 274 18.33 -5.40 2.49
C TRP A 274 17.77 -4.89 3.81
N GLU A 275 16.49 -5.11 4.08
CA GLU A 275 15.90 -4.83 5.38
C GLU A 275 16.16 -5.98 6.37
N ASN A 276 15.99 -5.68 7.65
CA ASN A 276 16.16 -6.68 8.70
C ASN A 276 14.93 -7.61 8.75
N VAL A 277 15.04 -8.76 8.08
CA VAL A 277 13.97 -9.78 7.99
C VAL A 277 13.49 -10.29 9.35
N TYR A 278 14.33 -10.23 10.39
CA TYR A 278 13.94 -10.64 11.75
C TYR A 278 12.86 -9.74 12.37
N SER A 279 12.57 -8.58 11.76
CA SER A 279 11.46 -7.71 12.19
C SER A 279 10.10 -8.11 11.59
N PHE A 280 10.08 -9.08 10.68
CA PHE A 280 8.89 -9.54 9.96
C PHE A 280 8.53 -10.97 10.38
N ILE A 281 7.37 -11.11 11.02
CA ILE A 281 6.84 -12.38 11.50
C ILE A 281 5.42 -12.61 10.99
N ASP A 282 5.07 -13.85 10.69
CA ASP A 282 3.71 -14.23 10.30
C ASP A 282 2.75 -14.25 11.51
N ASP A 283 1.49 -14.57 11.25
CA ASP A 283 0.44 -14.55 12.26
C ASP A 283 0.57 -15.67 13.29
N ASP A 284 1.37 -16.69 12.98
CA ASP A 284 1.78 -17.76 13.89
C ASP A 284 3.11 -17.43 14.60
N TYR A 285 3.56 -16.17 14.50
CA TYR A 285 4.80 -15.63 15.09
C TYR A 285 6.08 -16.24 14.54
N ASN A 286 6.04 -16.97 13.43
CA ASN A 286 7.24 -17.53 12.81
C ASN A 286 7.96 -16.49 11.95
N LEU A 287 9.28 -16.69 11.80
CA LEU A 287 10.05 -15.94 10.80
C LEU A 287 9.57 -16.31 9.40
N VAL A 288 9.44 -15.29 8.57
CA VAL A 288 8.97 -15.45 7.20
C VAL A 288 10.16 -15.71 6.29
N TYR A 289 10.13 -16.82 5.55
CA TYR A 289 11.05 -17.04 4.44
C TYR A 289 10.58 -16.28 3.19
N TYR A 290 11.51 -15.58 2.53
CA TYR A 290 11.24 -14.82 1.32
C TYR A 290 12.06 -15.37 0.16
N GLU A 291 11.39 -15.94 -0.84
CA GLU A 291 12.03 -16.47 -2.05
C GLU A 291 12.91 -15.39 -2.72
N PHE A 292 14.09 -15.81 -3.20
CA PHE A 292 15.10 -14.98 -3.88
C PHE A 292 15.85 -13.93 -3.05
N TYR A 293 15.64 -13.84 -1.73
CA TYR A 293 16.46 -12.96 -0.91
C TYR A 293 17.92 -13.39 -0.87
N ASP A 294 18.18 -14.69 -0.85
CA ASP A 294 19.54 -15.24 -0.92
C ASP A 294 20.24 -14.85 -2.22
N ALA A 295 19.52 -14.87 -3.35
CA ALA A 295 20.06 -14.43 -4.64
C ALA A 295 20.45 -12.94 -4.62
N TRP A 296 19.67 -12.09 -3.95
CA TRP A 296 20.02 -10.69 -3.77
C TRP A 296 21.26 -10.53 -2.86
N TRP A 297 21.31 -11.24 -1.74
CA TRP A 297 22.46 -11.17 -0.82
C TRP A 297 23.74 -11.73 -1.45
N ASP A 298 23.66 -12.82 -2.21
CA ASP A 298 24.79 -13.39 -2.95
C ASP A 298 25.37 -12.38 -3.94
N MET A 299 24.50 -11.61 -4.61
CA MET A 299 24.90 -10.52 -5.49
C MET A 299 25.52 -9.38 -4.69
N ALA A 300 24.84 -8.92 -3.64
CA ALA A 300 25.24 -7.78 -2.83
C ALA A 300 26.62 -7.97 -2.17
N LEU A 301 26.91 -9.18 -1.68
CA LEU A 301 28.20 -9.52 -1.07
C LEU A 301 29.35 -9.52 -2.09
N LYS A 302 29.07 -9.74 -3.38
CA LYS A 302 30.04 -9.74 -4.47
C LYS A 302 30.15 -8.39 -5.18
N THR A 303 29.23 -7.46 -4.94
CA THR A 303 29.24 -6.14 -5.56
C THR A 303 30.51 -5.37 -5.19
N PRO A 304 31.33 -4.94 -6.17
CA PRO A 304 32.53 -4.16 -5.89
C PRO A 304 32.23 -2.89 -5.09
N ILE A 305 33.19 -2.44 -4.27
CA ILE A 305 33.09 -1.26 -3.39
C ILE A 305 32.11 -1.39 -2.21
N TYR A 306 30.97 -2.07 -2.39
CA TYR A 306 29.89 -2.17 -1.41
C TYR A 306 29.77 -3.53 -0.73
N GLY A 307 30.42 -4.59 -1.24
CA GLY A 307 30.33 -5.95 -0.70
C GLY A 307 30.65 -6.07 0.79
N GLU A 308 31.74 -5.45 1.26
CA GLU A 308 32.08 -5.47 2.69
C GLU A 308 31.08 -4.68 3.55
N HIS A 309 30.49 -3.61 3.00
CA HIS A 309 29.42 -2.89 3.69
C HIS A 309 28.20 -3.79 3.91
N PHE A 310 27.78 -4.52 2.86
CA PHE A 310 26.70 -5.50 2.97
C PHE A 310 27.05 -6.67 3.88
N ALA A 311 28.28 -7.18 3.85
CA ALA A 311 28.74 -8.22 4.76
C ALA A 311 28.65 -7.78 6.23
N LYS A 312 29.08 -6.55 6.54
CA LYS A 312 28.92 -5.94 7.86
C LYS A 312 27.45 -5.81 8.25
N LYS A 313 26.61 -5.27 7.35
CA LYS A 313 25.15 -5.11 7.57
C LYS A 313 24.47 -6.45 7.88
N LYS A 314 24.78 -7.50 7.12
CA LYS A 314 24.27 -8.87 7.33
C LYS A 314 24.67 -9.41 8.71
N ARG A 315 25.94 -9.31 9.08
CA ARG A 315 26.44 -9.71 10.41
C ARG A 315 25.78 -8.93 11.54
N GLU A 316 25.50 -7.64 11.34
CA GLU A 316 24.78 -6.82 12.33
C GLU A 316 23.32 -7.27 12.51
N TYR A 317 22.63 -7.64 11.44
CA TYR A 317 21.29 -8.22 11.52
C TYR A 317 21.30 -9.57 12.24
N GLU A 318 22.23 -10.45 11.90
CA GLU A 318 22.40 -11.76 12.57
C GLU A 318 22.69 -11.61 14.06
N LYS A 319 23.60 -10.70 14.44
CA LYS A 319 23.92 -10.41 15.85
C LYS A 319 22.73 -9.88 16.64
N LYS A 320 21.84 -9.11 16.01
CA LYS A 320 20.64 -8.52 16.63
C LYS A 320 19.38 -9.36 16.42
N SER A 321 19.46 -10.49 15.73
CA SER A 321 18.32 -11.29 15.26
C SER A 321 17.31 -11.60 16.37
N LEU A 322 17.76 -12.19 17.48
CA LEU A 322 16.91 -12.54 18.63
C LEU A 322 16.23 -11.31 19.24
N LEU A 323 16.96 -10.20 19.39
CA LEU A 323 16.41 -8.96 19.94
C LEU A 323 15.35 -8.37 19.01
N THR A 324 15.64 -8.31 17.70
CA THR A 324 14.70 -7.79 16.69
C THR A 324 13.45 -8.67 16.61
N TYR A 325 13.60 -9.99 16.63
CA TYR A 325 12.49 -10.93 16.64
C TYR A 325 11.62 -10.78 17.90
N ALA A 326 12.24 -10.67 19.08
CA ALA A 326 11.52 -10.41 20.34
C ALA A 326 10.75 -9.08 20.30
N GLN A 327 11.32 -8.03 19.70
CA GLN A 327 10.64 -6.74 19.52
C GLN A 327 9.44 -6.86 18.58
N ALA A 328 9.57 -7.61 17.47
CA ALA A 328 8.47 -7.86 16.54
C ALA A 328 7.31 -8.62 17.21
N MET A 329 7.63 -9.68 17.96
CA MET A 329 6.65 -10.43 18.76
C MET A 329 5.95 -9.52 19.78
N SER A 330 6.71 -8.72 20.54
CA SER A 330 6.16 -7.79 21.52
C SER A 330 5.17 -6.80 20.87
N LYS A 331 5.47 -6.29 19.68
CA LYS A 331 4.57 -5.41 18.92
C LYS A 331 3.27 -6.12 18.54
N LYS A 332 3.32 -7.36 18.05
CA LYS A 332 2.12 -8.15 17.74
C LYS A 332 1.30 -8.47 19.00
N ILE A 333 1.94 -8.86 20.10
CA ILE A 333 1.27 -9.12 21.38
C ILE A 333 0.55 -7.86 21.87
N LYS A 334 1.20 -6.70 21.89
CA LYS A 334 0.57 -5.42 22.27
C LYS A 334 -0.61 -5.06 21.39
N ALA A 335 -0.53 -5.32 20.08
CA ALA A 335 -1.65 -5.10 19.16
C ALA A 335 -2.84 -6.03 19.47
N LEU A 336 -2.58 -7.29 19.81
CA LEU A 336 -3.62 -8.24 20.24
C LEU A 336 -4.20 -7.89 21.60
N GLU A 337 -3.38 -7.45 22.56
CA GLU A 337 -3.86 -6.94 23.86
C GLU A 337 -4.80 -5.77 23.66
N LYS A 338 -4.41 -4.78 22.84
CA LYS A 338 -5.26 -3.64 22.49
C LYS A 338 -6.58 -4.09 21.85
N LYS A 339 -6.51 -4.97 20.84
CA LYS A 339 -7.71 -5.53 20.19
C LYS A 339 -8.59 -6.30 21.18
N THR A 340 -7.99 -7.02 22.13
CA THR A 340 -8.70 -7.76 23.17
C THR A 340 -9.36 -6.81 24.17
N ILE A 341 -8.71 -5.72 24.56
CA ILE A 341 -9.29 -4.68 25.42
C ILE A 341 -10.43 -3.96 24.70
N GLU A 342 -10.24 -3.55 23.44
CA GLU A 342 -11.29 -2.94 22.61
C GLU A 342 -12.47 -3.89 22.42
N ASN A 343 -12.20 -5.17 22.12
CA ASN A 343 -13.21 -6.21 22.06
C ASN A 343 -13.88 -6.43 23.42
N ASN A 344 -13.17 -6.37 24.54
CA ASN A 344 -13.77 -6.51 25.87
C ASN A 344 -14.65 -5.30 26.22
N VAL A 345 -14.29 -4.09 25.80
CA VAL A 345 -15.15 -2.89 25.93
C VAL A 345 -16.39 -3.02 25.05
N PHE A 346 -16.22 -3.43 23.79
CA PHE A 346 -17.33 -3.67 22.85
C PHE A 346 -18.24 -4.84 23.29
N MET A 347 -17.63 -5.91 23.81
CA MET A 347 -18.32 -7.05 24.39
C MET A 347 -18.98 -6.69 25.70
N LYS A 348 -18.46 -5.76 26.51
CA LYS A 348 -19.18 -5.24 27.69
C LYS A 348 -20.42 -4.43 27.30
N GLU A 349 -20.42 -3.81 26.12
CA GLU A 349 -21.61 -3.14 25.57
C GLU A 349 -22.62 -4.13 24.96
N CYS A 350 -22.17 -5.25 24.40
CA CYS A 350 -23.03 -6.28 23.78
C CYS A 350 -23.48 -7.39 24.74
N LEU A 351 -22.61 -7.80 25.66
CA LEU A 351 -22.79 -8.78 26.72
C LEU A 351 -22.70 -8.04 28.06
N THR A 352 -23.86 -7.92 28.67
CA THR A 352 -24.02 -7.19 29.93
C THR A 352 -23.90 -8.17 31.08
N ASN A 353 -23.07 -7.82 32.07
CA ASN A 353 -22.89 -8.62 33.27
C ASN A 353 -23.99 -8.26 34.27
N GLY A 354 -25.01 -9.11 34.38
CA GLY A 354 -26.13 -8.89 35.30
C GLY A 354 -27.41 -8.39 34.64
N ALA A 355 -28.54 -8.62 35.29
CA ALA A 355 -29.84 -8.12 34.88
C ALA A 355 -29.90 -6.58 34.93
N CYS A 356 -29.21 -5.92 35.86
CA CYS A 356 -29.18 -4.45 35.97
C CYS A 356 -28.56 -3.81 34.74
N ASP A 357 -27.42 -4.30 34.29
CA ASP A 357 -26.73 -3.79 33.11
C ASP A 357 -27.53 -4.07 31.84
N ARG A 358 -28.21 -5.23 31.76
CA ARG A 358 -29.15 -5.54 30.66
C ARG A 358 -30.30 -4.55 30.60
N VAL A 359 -30.88 -4.18 31.75
CA VAL A 359 -31.96 -3.19 31.82
C VAL A 359 -31.44 -1.78 31.49
N LYS A 360 -30.24 -1.41 31.92
CA LYS A 360 -29.60 -0.13 31.58
C LYS A 360 -29.21 -0.05 30.10
N ASN A 361 -28.87 -1.18 29.46
CA ASN A 361 -28.60 -1.23 28.02
C ASN A 361 -29.85 -1.26 27.13
N HIS A 362 -31.04 -1.39 27.72
CA HIS A 362 -32.28 -1.26 26.99
C HIS A 362 -32.45 0.14 26.40
N LEU A 363 -32.97 0.25 25.18
CA LEU A 363 -33.11 1.52 24.48
C LEU A 363 -33.93 2.55 25.29
N ASN A 364 -34.97 2.11 26.00
CA ASN A 364 -35.76 2.96 26.91
C ASN A 364 -34.87 3.67 27.95
N TYR A 365 -33.92 2.96 28.55
CA TYR A 365 -33.05 3.56 29.57
C TYR A 365 -32.05 4.52 28.94
N LYS A 366 -31.41 4.14 27.82
CA LYS A 366 -30.44 4.98 27.11
C LYS A 366 -31.06 6.30 26.65
N ILE A 367 -32.24 6.26 26.05
CA ILE A 367 -32.99 7.46 25.64
C ILE A 367 -33.39 8.29 26.85
N GLY A 368 -33.88 7.64 27.91
CA GLY A 368 -34.21 8.30 29.17
C GLY A 368 -33.05 9.08 29.78
N ARG A 369 -31.85 8.50 29.77
CA ARG A 369 -30.62 9.15 30.24
C ARG A 369 -30.22 10.33 29.37
N VAL A 370 -30.24 10.19 28.05
CA VAL A 370 -29.97 11.30 27.12
C VAL A 370 -30.91 12.47 27.41
N LEU A 371 -32.20 12.19 27.63
CA LEU A 371 -33.21 13.21 27.90
C LEU A 371 -32.99 13.88 29.26
N ILE A 372 -32.68 13.14 30.32
CA ILE A 372 -32.44 13.70 31.67
C ILE A 372 -31.15 14.52 31.71
N ASP A 373 -30.06 13.99 31.16
CA ASP A 373 -28.71 14.57 31.30
C ASP A 373 -28.51 15.83 30.45
N ASN A 374 -29.43 16.10 29.52
CA ASN A 374 -29.35 17.22 28.58
C ASN A 374 -30.57 18.16 28.66
N PHE A 375 -31.44 18.02 29.67
CA PHE A 375 -32.63 18.87 29.88
C PHE A 375 -32.27 20.25 30.50
N THR A 376 -31.27 20.94 29.95
CA THR A 376 -30.93 22.33 30.29
C THR A 376 -31.06 23.23 29.05
N VAL A 377 -31.40 24.50 29.25
CA VAL A 377 -31.83 25.44 28.19
C VAL A 377 -30.83 25.51 27.01
N LEU A 378 -29.53 25.45 27.27
CA LEU A 378 -28.47 25.47 26.25
C LEU A 378 -28.23 24.11 25.54
N LYS A 379 -28.61 22.97 26.15
CA LYS A 379 -28.31 21.62 25.63
C LYS A 379 -29.46 20.98 24.85
N ILE A 380 -30.66 21.57 24.88
CA ILE A 380 -31.86 21.05 24.20
C ILE A 380 -31.67 20.92 22.69
N LEU A 381 -30.94 21.84 22.06
CA LEU A 381 -30.67 21.83 20.61
C LEU A 381 -29.86 20.60 20.16
N LEU A 382 -29.07 19.99 21.06
CA LEU A 382 -28.23 18.82 20.75
C LEU A 382 -28.95 17.48 21.00
N ILE A 383 -30.12 17.50 21.66
CA ILE A 383 -30.87 16.29 22.01
C ILE A 383 -31.25 15.46 20.77
N PRO A 384 -31.77 16.04 19.66
CA PRO A 384 -32.14 15.25 18.48
C PRO A 384 -30.97 14.46 17.89
N PHE A 385 -29.80 15.08 17.74
CA PHE A 385 -28.60 14.43 17.21
C PHE A 385 -28.09 13.32 18.14
N LYS A 386 -28.05 13.56 19.45
CA LYS A 386 -27.65 12.54 20.44
C LYS A 386 -28.62 11.36 20.48
N LEU A 387 -29.92 11.62 20.33
CA LEU A 387 -30.95 10.56 20.27
C LEU A 387 -30.80 9.72 19.00
N ILE A 388 -30.62 10.34 17.84
CA ILE A 388 -30.38 9.63 16.58
C ILE A 388 -29.13 8.75 16.71
N TYR A 389 -28.02 9.32 17.22
CA TYR A 389 -26.78 8.58 17.45
C TYR A 389 -26.97 7.37 18.37
N VAL A 390 -27.59 7.55 19.55
CA VAL A 390 -27.83 6.45 20.51
C VAL A 390 -28.76 5.38 19.94
N ILE A 391 -29.80 5.76 19.19
CA ILE A 391 -30.71 4.80 18.53
C ILE A 391 -29.95 4.01 17.45
N MET A 392 -29.13 4.67 16.65
CA MET A 392 -28.33 4.04 15.59
C MET A 392 -27.33 3.03 16.17
N ILE A 393 -26.54 3.44 17.17
CA ILE A 393 -25.58 2.56 17.86
C ILE A 393 -26.28 1.36 18.50
N HIS A 394 -27.44 1.57 19.14
CA HIS A 394 -28.20 0.46 19.75
C HIS A 394 -28.70 -0.55 18.70
N LYS A 395 -29.16 -0.08 17.52
CA LYS A 395 -29.58 -0.96 16.42
C LYS A 395 -28.42 -1.76 15.85
N ILE A 396 -27.27 -1.12 15.62
CA ILE A 396 -26.04 -1.78 15.14
C ILE A 396 -25.57 -2.83 16.16
N SER A 397 -25.54 -2.49 17.45
CA SER A 397 -25.15 -3.41 18.52
C SER A 397 -26.09 -4.63 18.60
N SER A 398 -27.40 -4.42 18.45
CA SER A 398 -28.40 -5.50 18.44
C SER A 398 -28.25 -6.41 17.21
N PHE A 399 -27.91 -5.85 16.06
CA PHE A 399 -27.64 -6.61 14.83
C PHE A 399 -26.39 -7.48 14.97
N ILE A 400 -25.30 -6.91 15.48
CA ILE A 400 -24.04 -7.63 15.72
C ILE A 400 -24.23 -8.76 16.74
N TYR A 401 -24.94 -8.51 17.84
CA TYR A 401 -25.26 -9.56 18.82
C TYR A 401 -26.03 -10.73 18.20
N LYS A 402 -26.95 -10.48 17.27
CA LYS A 402 -27.66 -11.55 16.54
C LYS A 402 -26.72 -12.39 15.68
N ILE A 403 -25.79 -11.76 14.96
CA ILE A 403 -24.77 -12.45 14.15
C ILE A 403 -23.84 -13.29 15.05
N LEU A 404 -23.42 -12.74 16.19
CA LEU A 404 -22.59 -13.45 17.16
C LEU A 404 -23.28 -14.69 17.72
N MET A 405 -24.58 -14.62 18.03
CA MET A 405 -25.36 -15.80 18.48
C MET A 405 -25.53 -16.86 17.39
N GLN A 406 -25.63 -16.46 16.11
CA GLN A 406 -25.73 -17.40 14.99
C GLN A 406 -24.44 -18.21 14.80
N ASN A 407 -23.28 -17.55 14.97
CA ASN A 407 -21.98 -18.17 14.78
C ASN A 407 -21.42 -18.83 16.05
N ASN A 408 -21.89 -18.44 17.25
CA ASN A 408 -21.48 -19.03 18.52
C ASN A 408 -22.66 -19.07 19.52
N PRO A 409 -23.45 -20.16 19.53
CA PRO A 409 -24.65 -20.28 20.38
C PRO A 409 -24.40 -20.17 21.90
N SER A 410 -23.16 -20.43 22.35
CA SER A 410 -22.79 -20.33 23.77
C SER A 410 -22.82 -18.89 24.32
N LEU A 411 -22.85 -17.88 23.45
CA LEU A 411 -22.93 -16.45 23.81
C LEU A 411 -24.36 -15.99 24.12
N LYS A 412 -25.36 -16.88 24.06
CA LYS A 412 -26.76 -16.54 24.32
C LYS A 412 -26.96 -16.16 25.79
N LEU A 413 -27.33 -14.91 26.04
CA LEU A 413 -27.67 -14.42 27.37
C LEU A 413 -28.83 -15.22 27.98
N LEU A 414 -28.72 -15.53 29.28
CA LEU A 414 -29.77 -16.21 30.04
C LEU A 414 -31.03 -15.33 30.14
N PRO A 415 -32.21 -15.89 30.50
CA PRO A 415 -33.36 -15.10 30.95
C PRO A 415 -32.99 -14.15 32.09
N LEU A 416 -33.65 -12.99 32.21
CA LEU A 416 -33.28 -11.94 33.20
C LEU A 416 -33.39 -12.46 34.64
N GLU A 417 -34.35 -13.34 34.87
CA GLU A 417 -34.70 -13.94 36.16
C GLU A 417 -33.59 -14.86 36.70
N LYS A 418 -32.65 -15.27 35.83
CA LYS A 418 -31.53 -16.15 36.20
C LYS A 418 -30.30 -15.39 36.72
N TYR A 419 -30.33 -14.06 36.76
CA TYR A 419 -29.21 -13.25 37.27
C TYR A 419 -29.45 -12.85 38.73
N ALA A 420 -28.39 -12.82 39.52
CA ALA A 420 -28.45 -12.55 40.96
C ALA A 420 -29.02 -11.15 41.32
N ASP A 421 -28.91 -10.19 40.40
CA ASP A 421 -29.34 -8.79 40.53
C ASP A 421 -30.72 -8.52 39.89
N TYR A 422 -31.52 -9.55 39.62
CA TYR A 422 -32.81 -9.43 38.94
C TYR A 422 -33.79 -8.44 39.62
N GLU A 423 -33.94 -8.52 40.94
CA GLU A 423 -34.85 -7.64 41.69
C GLU A 423 -34.43 -6.16 41.59
N GLU A 424 -33.13 -5.89 41.61
CA GLU A 424 -32.59 -4.54 41.42
C GLU A 424 -32.83 -4.06 39.96
N ALA A 425 -32.69 -4.96 38.98
CA ALA A 425 -32.98 -4.66 37.58
C ALA A 425 -34.45 -4.28 37.36
N MET A 426 -35.38 -4.93 38.06
CA MET A 426 -36.80 -4.61 38.01
C MET A 426 -37.10 -3.25 38.66
N ARG A 427 -36.38 -2.89 39.73
CA ARG A 427 -36.42 -1.52 40.28
C ARG A 427 -35.94 -0.49 39.27
N ILE A 428 -34.88 -0.76 38.50
CA ILE A 428 -34.39 0.17 37.45
C ILE A 428 -35.46 0.43 36.37
N LYS A 429 -36.30 -0.56 36.01
CA LYS A 429 -37.41 -0.35 35.06
C LYS A 429 -38.47 0.64 35.59
N SER A 430 -38.56 0.81 36.90
CA SER A 430 -39.44 1.80 37.55
C SER A 430 -38.84 3.21 37.56
N PHE A 431 -37.53 3.36 37.31
CA PHE A 431 -36.85 4.65 37.35
C PHE A 431 -37.40 5.62 36.31
N PHE A 432 -37.32 6.90 36.65
CA PHE A 432 -37.78 7.99 35.80
C PHE A 432 -37.11 7.97 34.41
N SER A 433 -35.80 7.67 34.33
CA SER A 433 -35.08 7.50 33.06
C SER A 433 -35.75 6.45 32.17
N TYR A 434 -35.96 5.24 32.67
CA TYR A 434 -36.54 4.15 31.90
C TYR A 434 -37.97 4.49 31.44
N ARG A 435 -38.80 5.04 32.33
CA ARG A 435 -40.18 5.45 32.02
C ARG A 435 -40.22 6.58 30.99
N LEU A 436 -39.31 7.55 31.08
CA LEU A 436 -39.22 8.69 30.18
C LEU A 436 -38.84 8.27 28.76
N GLY A 437 -37.81 7.43 28.61
CA GLY A 437 -37.43 6.93 27.28
C GLY A 437 -38.47 5.97 26.69
N LYS A 438 -39.19 5.19 27.52
CA LYS A 438 -40.35 4.39 27.08
C LYS A 438 -41.47 5.29 26.55
N LEU A 439 -41.76 6.42 27.19
CA LEU A 439 -42.75 7.39 26.71
C LEU A 439 -42.32 8.01 25.38
N PHE A 440 -41.04 8.42 25.27
CA PHE A 440 -40.47 8.98 24.06
C PHE A 440 -40.62 8.03 22.87
N LEU A 441 -40.21 6.77 23.02
CA LEU A 441 -40.31 5.79 21.94
C LEU A 441 -41.75 5.48 21.52
N LYS A 442 -42.71 5.51 22.46
CA LYS A 442 -44.13 5.32 22.14
C LYS A 442 -44.76 6.52 21.44
N ASN A 443 -44.24 7.72 21.65
CA ASN A 443 -44.87 8.97 21.22
C ASN A 443 -43.82 10.00 20.75
N PRO A 444 -42.95 9.68 19.78
CA PRO A 444 -41.79 10.53 19.47
C PRO A 444 -42.19 11.94 19.02
N LEU A 445 -43.27 12.06 18.25
CA LEU A 445 -43.75 13.34 17.70
C LEU A 445 -44.59 14.16 18.70
N SER A 446 -45.28 13.51 19.65
CA SER A 446 -46.12 14.18 20.65
C SER A 446 -45.49 14.23 22.04
N PHE A 447 -44.21 13.83 22.16
CA PHE A 447 -43.51 13.66 23.42
C PHE A 447 -43.49 14.93 24.27
N LEU A 448 -43.20 16.09 23.65
CA LEU A 448 -43.13 17.39 24.32
C LEU A 448 -44.47 17.80 24.94
N PHE A 449 -45.59 17.38 24.35
CA PHE A 449 -46.94 17.66 24.86
C PHE A 449 -47.34 16.70 25.99
N LYS A 450 -46.81 15.47 25.98
CA LYS A 450 -47.10 14.42 26.97
C LYS A 450 -46.14 14.37 28.17
N ILE A 451 -45.05 15.14 28.16
CA ILE A 451 -44.09 15.15 29.28
C ILE A 451 -44.66 15.81 30.54
N LYS A 452 -45.61 16.75 30.38
CA LYS A 452 -46.27 17.49 31.48
C LYS A 452 -47.10 16.60 32.41
N THR A 453 -47.63 15.48 31.93
CA THR A 453 -48.42 14.54 32.75
C THR A 453 -47.57 13.66 33.67
N ILE A 454 -46.27 13.48 33.40
CA ILE A 454 -45.39 12.64 34.25
C ILE A 454 -44.85 13.40 35.47
N LYS A 455 -44.64 14.72 35.40
CA LYS A 455 -44.20 15.51 36.57
C LYS A 455 -45.19 15.50 37.74
N LYS A 456 -46.47 15.17 37.52
CA LYS A 456 -47.51 15.07 38.56
C LYS A 456 -47.58 13.71 39.27
N GLY A 457 -46.86 12.69 38.80
CA GLY A 457 -46.91 11.32 39.36
C GLY A 457 -45.75 10.96 40.29
N ASN A 458 -44.93 11.93 40.70
CA ASN A 458 -43.82 11.77 41.65
C ASN A 458 -43.96 12.80 42.80
N LYS A 459 -45.11 12.78 43.48
CA LYS A 459 -45.14 12.99 44.92
C LYS A 459 -45.36 11.64 45.57
#